data_AF-A0A2V9TKB9-F1
#
_entry.id   AF-A0A2V9TKB9-F1
#
_cell.length_a   1.000
_cell.length_b   1.000
_cell.length_c   1.000
_cell.angle_alpha   90.00
_cell.angle_beta   90.00
_cell.angle_gamma   90.00
#
_symmetry.space_group_name_H-M   'P 1'
#
loop_
_entity.id
_entity.type
_entity.pdbx_description
1 polymer ?
#
loop_
_entity_poly.entity_id
_entity_poly.type
_entity_poly.pdbx_seq_one_letter_code
_entity_poly.pdbx_strand_id
1 'polypeptide(L)' 'MVRIIVTDHQDRRPVEDILCTDEVYQAVYREAGLKTIRMFKPLGKGHEPYKWVNETRIAPWVIYVLKRAA' A
#
# COMPACT_ATOMS: atom_id res chain seq x y z
N MET A 1 -5.75 3.22 -13.96
CA MET A 1 -5.66 4.59 -13.45
C MET A 1 -6.88 4.85 -12.57
N VAL A 2 -6.68 5.46 -11.41
CA VAL A 2 -7.73 5.78 -10.42
C VAL A 2 -7.79 7.30 -10.30
N ARG A 3 -8.99 7.85 -10.09
CA ARG A 3 -9.18 9.28 -9.84
C ARG A 3 -9.62 9.48 -8.39
N ILE A 4 -8.85 10.24 -7.63
CA ILE A 4 -9.05 10.43 -6.20
C ILE A 4 -9.32 11.91 -5.93
N ILE A 5 -10.38 12.20 -5.17
CA ILE A 5 -10.62 13.54 -4.62
C ILE A 5 -10.27 13.47 -3.14
N VAL A 6 -9.31 14.29 -2.71
CA VAL A 6 -8.92 14.37 -1.31
C VAL A 6 -9.83 15.39 -0.62
N THR A 7 -10.50 14.97 0.44
CA THR A 7 -11.50 15.80 1.14
C THR A 7 -10.93 16.65 2.26
N ASP A 8 -9.65 16.46 2.60
CA ASP A 8 -8.98 17.11 3.73
C ASP A 8 -8.36 18.48 3.38
N HIS A 9 -8.30 18.84 2.08
CA HIS A 9 -7.81 20.15 1.64
C HIS A 9 -8.81 20.89 0.73
N GLN A 10 -8.64 22.20 0.58
CA GLN A 10 -9.58 23.07 -0.14
C GLN A 10 -9.62 22.80 -1.66
N ASP A 11 -8.50 22.41 -2.27
CA ASP A 11 -8.46 22.03 -3.68
C ASP A 11 -9.14 20.67 -3.87
N ARG A 12 -10.18 20.64 -4.71
CA ARG A 12 -10.97 19.42 -4.97
C ARG A 12 -10.71 18.85 -6.36
N ARG A 13 -9.71 19.34 -7.08
CA ARG A 13 -9.34 18.78 -8.38
C ARG A 13 -8.95 17.30 -8.19
N PRO A 14 -9.51 16.37 -8.99
CA PRO A 14 -9.13 14.97 -8.89
C PRO A 14 -7.65 14.78 -9.23
N VAL A 15 -6.93 14.06 -8.38
CA VAL A 15 -5.60 13.56 -8.70
C VAL A 15 -5.73 12.23 -9.43
N GLU A 16 -4.86 12.01 -10.41
CA GLU A 16 -4.74 10.73 -11.10
C GLU A 16 -3.67 9.89 -10.42
N ASP A 17 -4.03 8.66 -10.07
CA ASP A 17 -3.15 7.69 -9.44
C ASP A 17 -3.12 6.38 -10.23
N ILE A 18 -2.06 5.61 -10.03
CA ILE A 18 -1.86 4.32 -10.69
C ILE A 18 -2.41 3.22 -9.79
N LEU A 19 -3.34 2.44 -10.35
CA LEU A 19 -3.72 1.18 -9.70
C LEU A 19 -2.54 0.21 -9.81
N CYS A 20 -1.76 0.12 -8.74
CA CYS A 20 -0.63 -0.77 -8.64
C CYS A 20 -1.00 -1.95 -7.74
N THR A 21 -1.28 -3.12 -8.34
CA THR A 21 -1.58 -4.33 -7.58
C THR A 21 -0.31 -4.90 -6.94
N ASP A 22 -0.48 -5.88 -6.04
CA ASP A 22 0.65 -6.58 -5.40
C ASP A 22 1.61 -7.16 -6.46
N GLU A 23 1.06 -7.76 -7.52
CA GLU A 23 1.82 -8.36 -8.61
C GLU A 23 2.61 -7.31 -9.40
N VAL A 24 2.02 -6.13 -9.63
CA VAL A 24 2.69 -5.02 -10.31
C VAL A 24 3.82 -4.46 -9.45
N TYR A 25 3.60 -4.26 -8.14
CA TYR A 25 4.66 -3.86 -7.22
C TYR A 25 5.83 -4.85 -7.22
N GLN A 26 5.55 -6.15 -7.13
CA GLN A 26 6.59 -7.18 -7.17
C GLN A 26 7.33 -7.22 -8.51
N ALA A 27 6.65 -6.97 -9.62
CA ALA A 27 7.30 -6.85 -10.93
C ALA A 27 8.27 -5.66 -10.98
N VAL A 28 7.83 -4.48 -10.53
CA VAL A 28 8.68 -3.28 -10.44
C VAL A 28 9.91 -3.52 -9.55
N TYR A 29 9.75 -4.19 -8.41
CA TYR A 29 10.88 -4.51 -7.54
C TYR A 29 11.88 -5.45 -8.22
N ARG A 30 11.40 -6.49 -8.91
CA ARG A 30 12.25 -7.44 -9.64
C ARG A 30 13.02 -6.74 -10.75
N GLU A 31 12.35 -5.89 -11.54
CA GLU A 31 13.00 -5.08 -12.59
C GLU A 31 14.06 -4.14 -12.03
N ALA A 32 13.84 -3.62 -10.81
CA ALA A 32 14.83 -2.82 -10.09
C ALA A 32 15.97 -3.64 -9.44
N GLY A 33 16.04 -4.96 -9.66
CA GLY A 33 17.03 -5.83 -9.02
C GLY A 33 16.82 -5.94 -7.50
N LEU A 34 15.58 -5.89 -7.04
CA LEU A 34 15.18 -6.04 -5.64
C LEU A 34 14.34 -7.31 -5.46
N LYS A 35 14.39 -7.88 -4.26
CA LYS A 35 13.51 -8.97 -3.83
C LYS A 35 12.86 -8.65 -2.50
N THR A 36 11.57 -8.93 -2.39
CA THR A 36 10.83 -8.85 -1.13
C THR A 36 11.32 -9.92 -0.17
N ILE A 37 11.68 -9.52 1.04
CA ILE A 37 12.05 -10.43 2.13
C ILE A 37 11.02 -10.50 3.24
N ARG A 38 10.18 -9.48 3.34
CA ARG A 38 9.06 -9.46 4.26
C ARG A 38 7.97 -8.58 3.71
N MET A 39 6.74 -8.94 4.00
CA MET A 39 5.56 -8.15 3.68
C MET A 39 4.70 -8.06 4.93
N PHE A 40 4.23 -6.87 5.24
CA PHE A 40 3.32 -6.63 6.37
C PHE A 40 1.98 -6.14 5.85
N LYS A 41 0.96 -6.96 6.02
CA LYS A 41 -0.45 -6.67 5.73
C LYS A 41 -1.35 -7.74 6.40
N PRO A 42 -2.53 -7.39 6.94
CA PRO A 42 -2.89 -6.04 7.38
C PRO A 42 -1.96 -5.57 8.49
N LEU A 43 -1.88 -4.25 8.68
CA LEU A 43 -1.07 -3.68 9.75
C LEU A 43 -1.81 -3.65 11.10
N GLY A 44 -3.14 -3.46 11.06
CA GLY A 44 -3.97 -3.49 12.25
C GLY A 44 -4.14 -4.92 12.77
N LYS A 45 -3.92 -5.13 14.07
CA LYS A 45 -4.02 -6.45 14.71
C LYS A 45 -5.22 -6.58 15.65
N GLY A 46 -5.90 -5.47 15.95
CA GLY A 46 -7.08 -5.46 16.81
C GLY A 46 -6.75 -5.35 18.30
N HIS A 47 -5.47 -5.37 18.67
CA HIS A 47 -5.03 -5.12 20.05
C HIS A 47 -4.58 -3.67 20.27
N GLU A 48 -4.51 -2.85 19.23
CA GLU A 48 -4.23 -1.42 19.32
C GLU A 48 -5.38 -0.68 20.03
N PRO A 49 -5.15 0.50 20.64
CA PRO A 49 -6.20 1.25 21.35
C PRO A 49 -7.25 1.87 20.42
N TYR A 50 -7.16 1.65 19.11
CA TYR A 50 -8.08 2.17 18.11
C TYR A 50 -9.16 1.16 17.78
N LYS A 51 -10.38 1.65 17.56
CA LYS A 51 -11.48 0.82 17.03
C LYS A 51 -11.34 0.72 15.51
N TRP A 52 -10.52 -0.22 15.06
CA TRP A 52 -10.43 -0.55 13.64
C TRP A 52 -11.80 -0.93 13.09
N VAL A 53 -12.14 -0.41 11.92
CA VAL A 53 -13.42 -0.69 11.24
C VAL A 53 -13.22 -1.88 10.29
N ASN A 54 -12.23 -1.77 9.41
CA ASN A 54 -11.92 -2.78 8.40
C ASN A 54 -10.44 -3.13 8.34
N GLU A 55 -9.57 -2.36 8.99
CA GLU A 55 -8.12 -2.35 8.80
C GLU A 55 -7.42 -3.62 9.31
N THR A 56 -8.14 -4.47 10.06
CA THR A 56 -7.71 -5.81 10.48
C THR A 56 -8.06 -6.90 9.45
N ARG A 57 -8.89 -6.58 8.44
CA ARG A 57 -9.39 -7.51 7.42
C ARG A 57 -9.01 -7.09 6.00
N ILE A 58 -9.20 -5.81 5.70
CA ILE A 58 -8.79 -5.16 4.47
C ILE A 58 -7.53 -4.39 4.80
N ALA A 59 -6.42 -4.70 4.14
CA ALA A 59 -5.17 -3.99 4.35
C ALA A 59 -5.21 -2.65 3.58
N PRO A 60 -5.39 -1.50 4.25
CA PRO A 60 -5.32 -0.20 3.57
C PRO A 60 -3.90 0.10 3.06
N TRP A 61 -2.91 -0.50 3.72
CA TRP A 61 -1.49 -0.34 3.43
C TRP A 61 -0.79 -1.69 3.46
N VAL A 62 0.22 -1.82 2.59
CA VAL A 62 1.16 -2.94 2.58
C VAL A 62 2.56 -2.37 2.71
N ILE A 63 3.36 -2.90 3.64
CA ILE A 63 4.78 -2.55 3.75
C ILE A 63 5.60 -3.72 3.20
N TYR A 64 6.34 -3.46 2.12
CA TYR A 64 7.32 -4.40 1.58
C TYR A 64 8.72 -4.05 2.12
N VAL A 65 9.38 -5.02 2.72
CA VAL A 65 10.79 -4.94 3.06
C VAL A 65 11.57 -5.60 1.94
N LEU A 66 12.45 -4.83 1.30
CA LEU A 66 13.20 -5.25 0.13
C LEU A 66 14.69 -5.40 0.46
N LYS A 67 15.36 -6.33 -0.24
CA LYS A 67 16.83 -6.38 -0.32
C LYS A 67 17.24 -6.41 -1.78
N ARG A 68 18.50 -6.04 -2.07
CA ARG A 68 19.08 -6.24 -3.40
C ARG A 68 19.07 -7.72 -3.77
N ALA A 69 18.69 -7.99 -5.01
CA ALA A 69 18.97 -9.26 -5.67
C ALA A 69 20.50 -9.41 -5.78
N ALA A 70 21.00 -10.60 -5.48
CA ALA A 70 22.41 -10.94 -5.64
C ALA A 70 22.65 -11.33 -7.10
#